data_AF-A0A329MFZ2-F1
#
_entry.id   AF-A0A329MFZ2-F1
#
_cell.length_a   1.000
_cell.length_b   1.000
_cell.length_c   1.000
_cell.angle_alpha   90.00
_cell.angle_beta   90.00
_cell.angle_gamma   90.00
#
_symmetry.space_group_name_H-M   'P 1'
#
loop_
_entity.id
_entity.type
_entity.pdbx_description
1 polymer ?
#
loop_
_entity_poly.entity_id
_entity_poly.type
_entity_poly.pdbx_seq_one_letter_code
_entity_poly.pdbx_strand_id
1 'polypeptide(L)'
;MSLIDLPDIQFVDEDVGNTLQNLITTYEAISGRTLYPGDPVRIFLHAIASIIVQQRVLINQTAKSNLLRYATDAILDHLGAFSETTRLQASSALTTLRFTLSAPQSWSVGIPMGTRVTSLGDPKLYFSTTTYAEVAVGATTVEVLAICNQQGVVGNGFLVGQINRIVDPLPFIVSASNVTISSGGAEREDDEAYRQRIRTAPESFSVAGPEGAYQYWAKTASSSIVDIAIESPAAGEVRIVPLLANGELPSSEILAKVLEICNDKRIRPLTDHVTAAAPSPQNYTLDITYWIDQERIVEATAIQTAITNAVSEYVSWQKERLGRAINPSELIRRAMIAGALRVDVTSPVYTTIGETEVAIASSTTVTFGGFEHA
;
A
#
# COMPACT_ATOMS: atom_id res chain seq x y z
N MET A 1 22.49 -2.75 -9.94
CA MET A 1 23.72 -3.54 -9.71
C MET A 1 23.70 -4.74 -10.65
N SER A 2 24.71 -4.92 -11.52
CA SER A 2 24.80 -6.11 -12.38
C SER A 2 24.86 -7.38 -11.51
N LEU A 3 24.50 -8.54 -12.07
CA LEU A 3 24.78 -9.83 -11.44
C LEU A 3 26.28 -9.87 -11.09
N ILE A 4 26.61 -10.11 -9.82
CA ILE A 4 27.94 -10.62 -9.51
C ILE A 4 28.01 -11.94 -10.27
N ASP A 5 28.97 -12.07 -11.17
CA ASP A 5 29.09 -13.24 -12.02
C ASP A 5 29.66 -14.38 -11.18
N LEU A 6 28.77 -14.98 -10.39
CA LEU A 6 29.06 -16.16 -9.60
C LEU A 6 29.16 -17.36 -10.55
N PRO A 7 30.07 -18.31 -10.29
CA PRO A 7 30.14 -19.54 -11.06
C PRO A 7 28.79 -20.27 -11.02
N ASP A 8 28.49 -21.04 -12.06
CA ASP A 8 27.29 -21.86 -12.07
C ASP A 8 27.32 -22.86 -10.92
N ILE A 9 26.19 -23.05 -10.25
CA ILE A 9 26.09 -23.94 -9.10
C ILE A 9 25.65 -25.33 -9.53
N GLN A 10 26.18 -26.38 -8.91
CA GLN A 10 25.70 -27.74 -9.06
C GLN A 10 25.49 -28.33 -7.66
N PHE A 11 24.27 -28.78 -7.37
CA PHE A 11 23.91 -29.25 -6.03
C PHE A 11 24.28 -30.72 -5.83
N VAL A 12 24.14 -31.54 -6.89
CA VAL A 12 24.46 -32.97 -6.88
C VAL A 12 25.23 -33.34 -8.14
N ASP A 13 26.22 -34.23 -8.01
CA ASP A 13 26.95 -34.78 -9.15
C ASP A 13 26.03 -35.62 -10.05
N GLU A 14 25.93 -35.24 -11.33
CA GLU A 14 25.09 -35.92 -12.33
C GLU A 14 25.90 -36.74 -13.33
N ASP A 15 27.21 -36.94 -13.08
CA ASP A 15 28.05 -37.76 -13.94
C ASP A 15 27.59 -39.23 -13.98
N VAL A 16 27.36 -39.70 -15.20
CA VAL A 16 26.86 -41.04 -15.48
C VAL A 16 27.90 -42.11 -15.11
N GLY A 17 29.18 -41.84 -15.40
CA GLY A 17 30.28 -42.76 -15.17
C GLY A 17 30.49 -43.01 -13.68
N ASN A 18 30.57 -41.94 -12.89
CA ASN A 18 30.71 -41.98 -11.45
C ASN A 18 29.53 -42.70 -10.79
N THR A 19 28.31 -42.39 -11.22
CA THR A 19 27.10 -43.00 -10.66
C THR A 19 27.04 -44.50 -10.94
N LEU A 20 27.34 -44.91 -12.18
CA LEU A 20 27.41 -46.31 -12.56
C LEU A 20 28.51 -47.04 -11.82
N GLN A 21 29.71 -46.46 -11.75
CA GLN A 21 30.85 -47.07 -11.09
C GLN A 21 30.56 -47.27 -9.60
N ASN A 22 29.90 -46.31 -8.95
CA ASN A 22 29.47 -46.43 -7.57
C ASN A 22 28.46 -47.58 -7.38
N LEU A 23 27.46 -47.70 -8.26
CA LEU A 23 26.50 -48.81 -8.23
C LEU A 23 27.17 -50.18 -8.40
N ILE A 24 28.09 -50.30 -9.36
CA ILE A 24 28.85 -51.54 -9.60
C ILE A 24 29.67 -51.87 -8.36
N THR A 25 30.49 -50.94 -7.88
CA THR A 25 31.38 -51.16 -6.73
C THR A 25 30.59 -51.55 -5.48
N THR A 26 29.44 -50.92 -5.26
CA THR A 26 28.53 -51.23 -4.15
C THR A 26 27.95 -52.64 -4.28
N TYR A 27 27.48 -53.02 -5.47
CA TYR A 27 26.95 -54.36 -5.72
C TYR A 27 28.03 -55.43 -5.54
N GLU A 28 29.22 -55.24 -6.09
CA GLU A 28 30.34 -56.20 -5.97
C GLU A 28 30.75 -56.39 -4.51
N ALA A 29 30.78 -55.30 -3.72
CA ALA A 29 31.09 -55.35 -2.29
C ALA A 29 30.05 -56.14 -1.48
N ILE A 30 28.75 -56.00 -1.78
CA ILE A 30 27.67 -56.68 -1.05
C ILE A 30 27.53 -58.14 -1.49
N SER A 31 27.61 -58.40 -2.80
CA SER A 31 27.40 -59.73 -3.37
C SER A 31 28.64 -60.64 -3.32
N GLY A 32 29.84 -60.05 -3.15
CA GLY A 32 31.12 -60.75 -3.24
C GLY A 32 31.47 -61.22 -4.66
N ARG A 33 30.75 -60.76 -5.69
CA ARG A 33 30.91 -61.19 -7.09
C ARG A 33 31.36 -60.02 -7.96
N THR A 34 32.39 -60.24 -8.78
CA THR A 34 32.85 -59.27 -9.80
C THR A 34 31.98 -59.33 -11.07
N LEU A 35 31.62 -58.16 -11.62
CA LEU A 35 30.75 -58.00 -12.79
C LEU A 35 31.53 -57.61 -14.04
N TYR A 36 31.51 -58.48 -15.05
CA TYR A 36 32.12 -58.20 -16.36
C TYR A 36 31.19 -57.35 -17.26
N PRO A 37 31.73 -56.68 -18.30
CA PRO A 37 30.96 -55.81 -19.19
C PRO A 37 29.71 -56.42 -19.83
N GLY A 38 29.72 -57.73 -20.11
CA GLY A 38 28.59 -58.45 -20.71
C GLY A 38 27.62 -59.08 -19.72
N ASP A 39 27.79 -58.89 -18.41
CA ASP A 39 26.93 -59.52 -17.40
C ASP A 39 25.51 -58.90 -17.42
N PRO A 40 24.43 -59.70 -17.49
CA PRO A 40 23.06 -59.20 -17.40
C PRO A 40 22.79 -58.31 -16.17
N VAL A 41 23.43 -58.61 -15.03
CA VAL A 41 23.31 -57.79 -13.82
C VAL A 41 23.91 -56.40 -14.03
N ARG A 42 25.03 -56.31 -14.76
CA ARG A 42 25.64 -55.03 -15.08
C ARG A 42 24.72 -54.20 -15.98
N ILE A 43 24.10 -54.83 -16.98
CA ILE A 43 23.09 -54.17 -17.85
C ILE A 43 21.90 -53.65 -17.01
N PHE A 44 21.46 -54.41 -16.02
CA PHE A 44 20.43 -53.97 -15.08
C PHE A 44 20.88 -52.77 -14.23
N LEU A 45 22.12 -52.78 -13.72
CA LEU A 45 22.68 -51.63 -13.00
C LEU A 45 22.84 -50.40 -13.91
N HIS A 46 23.12 -50.57 -15.21
CA HIS A 46 23.09 -49.47 -16.17
C HIS A 46 21.70 -48.83 -16.27
N ALA A 47 20.63 -49.64 -16.31
CA ALA A 47 19.27 -49.12 -16.32
C ALA A 47 18.98 -48.30 -15.03
N ILE A 48 19.37 -48.82 -13.86
CA ILE A 48 19.22 -48.11 -12.58
C ILE A 48 20.04 -46.80 -12.58
N ALA A 49 21.29 -46.85 -13.04
CA ALA A 49 22.16 -45.67 -13.12
C ALA A 49 21.51 -44.58 -13.97
N SER A 50 20.90 -44.93 -15.11
CA SER A 50 20.21 -43.97 -15.97
C SER A 50 19.04 -43.29 -15.25
N ILE A 51 18.26 -44.03 -14.45
CA ILE A 51 17.14 -43.48 -13.67
C ILE A 51 17.68 -42.56 -12.57
N ILE A 52 18.72 -42.97 -11.84
CA ILE A 52 19.32 -42.15 -10.78
C ILE A 52 19.88 -40.85 -11.35
N VAL A 53 20.60 -40.90 -12.48
CA VAL A 53 21.12 -39.68 -13.12
C VAL A 53 19.98 -38.76 -13.54
N GLN A 54 18.91 -39.29 -14.15
CA GLN A 54 17.71 -38.50 -14.48
C GLN A 54 17.13 -37.82 -13.23
N GLN A 55 17.04 -38.54 -12.09
CA GLN A 55 16.58 -37.93 -10.84
C GLN A 55 17.53 -36.84 -10.34
N ARG A 56 18.85 -37.01 -10.44
CA ARG A 56 19.82 -36.00 -10.02
C ARG A 56 19.77 -34.74 -10.88
N VAL A 57 19.55 -34.88 -12.20
CA VAL A 57 19.29 -33.75 -13.10
C VAL A 57 18.03 -32.98 -12.66
N LEU A 58 16.93 -33.69 -12.36
CA LEU A 58 15.69 -33.07 -11.86
C LEU A 58 15.89 -32.38 -10.50
N ILE A 59 16.70 -32.97 -9.61
CA ILE A 59 17.05 -32.36 -8.32
C ILE A 59 17.84 -31.06 -8.55
N ASN A 60 18.85 -31.07 -9.43
CA ASN A 60 19.62 -29.88 -9.77
C ASN A 60 18.72 -28.78 -10.37
N GLN A 61 17.83 -29.12 -11.31
CA GLN A 61 16.85 -28.17 -11.86
C GLN A 61 15.96 -27.58 -10.77
N THR A 62 15.32 -28.42 -9.95
CA THR A 62 14.40 -27.98 -8.90
C THR A 62 15.09 -27.12 -7.86
N ALA A 63 16.30 -27.50 -7.42
CA ALA A 63 17.08 -26.74 -6.47
C ALA A 63 17.52 -25.38 -7.04
N LYS A 64 17.96 -25.34 -8.30
CA LYS A 64 18.28 -24.09 -9.00
C LYS A 64 17.07 -23.17 -9.10
N SER A 65 15.88 -23.70 -9.40
CA SER A 65 14.67 -22.90 -9.54
C SER A 65 14.27 -22.15 -8.26
N ASN A 66 14.74 -22.55 -7.07
CA ASN A 66 14.53 -21.79 -5.84
C ASN A 66 15.39 -20.51 -5.74
N LEU A 67 16.41 -20.38 -6.59
CA LEU A 67 17.27 -19.20 -6.64
C LEU A 67 16.76 -18.25 -7.73
N LEU A 68 16.63 -16.96 -7.37
CA LEU A 68 16.11 -15.91 -8.26
C LEU A 68 16.81 -15.87 -9.64
N ARG A 69 18.11 -16.20 -9.71
CA ARG A 69 18.89 -16.24 -10.95
C ARG A 69 18.35 -17.25 -11.98
N TYR A 70 17.90 -18.41 -11.52
CA TYR A 70 17.52 -19.53 -12.40
C TYR A 70 16.01 -19.75 -12.48
N ALA A 71 15.24 -19.14 -11.57
CA ALA A 71 13.79 -19.25 -11.57
C ALA A 71 13.19 -18.67 -12.86
N THR A 72 12.20 -19.38 -13.40
CA THR A 72 11.42 -19.00 -14.58
C THR A 72 9.92 -19.17 -14.32
N ASP A 73 9.10 -18.56 -15.16
CA ASP A 73 7.63 -18.72 -15.18
C ASP A 73 6.98 -18.61 -13.78
N ALA A 74 6.15 -19.59 -13.40
CA ALA A 74 5.38 -19.61 -12.16
C ALA A 74 6.26 -19.60 -10.90
N ILE A 75 7.45 -20.22 -10.96
CA ILE A 75 8.37 -20.23 -9.82
C ILE A 75 8.93 -18.82 -9.60
N LEU A 76 9.27 -18.10 -10.67
CA LEU A 76 9.70 -16.71 -10.59
C LEU A 76 8.57 -15.81 -10.04
N ASP A 77 7.32 -16.06 -10.43
CA ASP A 77 6.14 -15.35 -9.92
C ASP A 77 5.95 -15.56 -8.41
N HIS A 78 6.15 -16.80 -7.92
CA HIS A 78 6.13 -17.08 -6.48
C HIS A 78 7.29 -16.42 -5.72
N LEU A 79 8.49 -16.35 -6.31
CA LEU A 79 9.61 -15.64 -5.70
C LEU A 79 9.35 -14.13 -5.59
N GLY A 80 8.76 -13.51 -6.62
CA GLY A 80 8.40 -12.09 -6.60
C GLY A 80 7.32 -11.74 -5.58
N ALA A 81 6.47 -12.70 -5.20
CA ALA A 81 5.44 -12.49 -4.17
C ALA A 81 6.04 -12.15 -2.80
N PHE A 82 7.23 -12.67 -2.45
CA PHE A 82 7.90 -12.34 -1.19
C PHE A 82 8.33 -10.87 -1.08
N SER A 83 8.52 -10.19 -2.21
CA SER A 83 8.87 -8.77 -2.28
C SER A 83 7.70 -7.92 -2.77
N GLU A 84 6.46 -8.41 -2.64
CA GLU A 84 5.23 -7.74 -3.11
C GLU A 84 5.30 -7.29 -4.58
N THR A 85 6.11 -7.97 -5.39
CA THR A 85 6.38 -7.59 -6.77
C THR A 85 5.64 -8.53 -7.72
N THR A 86 4.41 -8.19 -8.09
CA THR A 86 3.63 -8.98 -9.06
C THR A 86 4.08 -8.72 -10.49
N ARG A 87 4.17 -9.76 -11.33
CA ARG A 87 4.52 -9.64 -12.75
C ARG A 87 3.51 -8.76 -13.51
N LEU A 88 4.02 -7.84 -14.33
CA LEU A 88 3.15 -6.99 -15.14
C LEU A 88 2.47 -7.84 -16.22
N GLN A 89 1.14 -7.72 -16.28
CA GLN A 89 0.34 -8.35 -17.32
C GLN A 89 0.40 -7.51 -18.61
N ALA A 90 -0.07 -8.10 -19.72
CA ALA A 90 -0.17 -7.37 -20.97
C ALA A 90 -1.06 -6.13 -20.82
N SER A 91 -0.61 -5.00 -21.38
CA SER A 91 -1.35 -3.73 -21.38
C SER A 91 -1.91 -3.45 -22.77
N SER A 92 -3.04 -2.74 -22.81
CA SER A 92 -3.62 -2.25 -24.05
C SER A 92 -3.04 -0.90 -24.45
N ALA A 93 -2.97 -0.64 -25.75
CA ALA A 93 -2.61 0.67 -26.27
C ALA A 93 -3.68 1.73 -25.93
N LEU A 94 -3.22 2.96 -25.68
CA LEU A 94 -4.03 4.13 -25.37
C LEU A 94 -3.87 5.17 -26.47
N THR A 95 -4.93 5.94 -26.71
CA THR A 95 -4.93 7.10 -27.62
C THR A 95 -6.00 8.09 -27.19
N THR A 96 -5.89 9.35 -27.61
CA THR A 96 -6.91 10.37 -27.38
C THR A 96 -7.75 10.50 -28.63
N LEU A 97 -9.07 10.28 -28.54
CA LEU A 97 -10.02 10.48 -29.62
C LEU A 97 -10.66 11.86 -29.52
N ARG A 98 -10.68 12.60 -30.62
CA ARG A 98 -11.46 13.82 -30.77
C ARG A 98 -12.76 13.50 -31.51
N PHE A 99 -13.88 13.77 -30.87
CA PHE A 99 -15.20 13.70 -31.49
C PHE A 99 -15.63 15.09 -31.95
N THR A 100 -16.26 15.16 -33.12
CA THR A 100 -16.69 16.43 -33.75
C THR A 100 -18.17 16.39 -34.09
N LEU A 101 -18.90 17.44 -33.71
CA LEU A 101 -20.32 17.62 -33.99
C LEU A 101 -20.54 18.26 -35.36
N SER A 102 -21.71 17.99 -35.96
CA SER A 102 -22.15 18.64 -37.21
C SER A 102 -22.33 20.15 -37.07
N ALA A 103 -22.79 20.60 -35.90
CA ALA A 103 -23.03 22.00 -35.57
C ALA A 103 -22.98 22.19 -34.04
N PRO A 104 -22.63 23.40 -33.55
CA PRO A 104 -22.77 23.74 -32.12
C PRO A 104 -24.20 23.50 -31.63
N GLN A 105 -24.35 22.91 -30.44
CA GLN A 105 -25.65 22.64 -29.83
C GLN A 105 -25.91 23.58 -28.65
N SER A 106 -27.19 23.81 -28.33
CA SER A 106 -27.63 24.64 -27.20
C SER A 106 -27.72 23.87 -25.87
N TRP A 107 -27.38 22.58 -25.86
CA TRP A 107 -27.25 21.71 -24.69
C TRP A 107 -25.97 20.88 -24.81
N SER A 108 -25.52 20.25 -23.73
CA SER A 108 -24.32 19.40 -23.78
C SER A 108 -24.61 18.06 -24.45
N VAL A 109 -23.71 17.62 -25.34
CA VAL A 109 -23.82 16.32 -26.02
C VAL A 109 -22.87 15.33 -25.36
N GLY A 110 -23.44 14.31 -24.73
CA GLY A 110 -22.70 13.27 -24.04
C GLY A 110 -22.09 12.22 -24.96
N ILE A 111 -20.88 11.78 -24.61
CA ILE A 111 -20.16 10.66 -25.18
C ILE A 111 -20.08 9.58 -24.09
N PRO A 112 -20.89 8.52 -24.20
CA PRO A 112 -20.85 7.40 -23.28
C PRO A 112 -19.45 6.80 -23.16
N MET A 113 -19.09 6.38 -21.94
CA MET A 113 -17.97 5.45 -21.74
C MET A 113 -18.22 4.18 -22.56
N GLY A 114 -17.18 3.62 -23.18
CA GLY A 114 -17.27 2.43 -24.02
C GLY A 114 -17.65 2.71 -25.48
N THR A 115 -17.77 3.97 -25.92
CA THR A 115 -18.03 4.32 -27.32
C THR A 115 -16.86 3.85 -28.19
N ARG A 116 -17.13 3.02 -29.22
CA ARG A 116 -16.09 2.39 -30.05
C ARG A 116 -15.78 3.14 -31.34
N VAL A 117 -14.49 3.27 -31.64
CA VAL A 117 -13.94 3.78 -32.91
C VAL A 117 -12.86 2.80 -33.40
N THR A 118 -12.83 2.55 -34.71
CA THR A 118 -11.89 1.63 -35.37
C THR A 118 -11.09 2.36 -36.45
N SER A 119 -9.96 1.77 -36.84
CA SER A 119 -9.22 2.21 -38.03
C SER A 119 -9.79 1.60 -39.32
N LEU A 120 -9.60 2.29 -40.45
CA LEU A 120 -9.82 1.76 -41.80
C LEU A 120 -8.81 0.67 -42.18
N GLY A 121 -7.58 0.76 -41.66
CA GLY A 121 -6.50 -0.18 -41.97
C GLY A 121 -6.67 -1.55 -41.30
N ASP A 122 -7.31 -1.60 -40.14
CA ASP A 122 -7.56 -2.83 -39.38
C ASP A 122 -8.97 -2.81 -38.75
N PRO A 123 -10.01 -3.25 -39.47
CA PRO A 123 -11.41 -3.11 -39.04
C PRO A 123 -11.83 -4.06 -37.90
N LYS A 124 -10.89 -4.86 -37.37
CA LYS A 124 -11.11 -5.78 -36.25
C LYS A 124 -10.63 -5.21 -34.91
N LEU A 125 -9.90 -4.08 -34.92
CA LEU A 125 -9.31 -3.49 -33.74
C LEU A 125 -10.11 -2.27 -33.28
N TYR A 126 -10.73 -2.37 -32.11
CA TYR A 126 -11.60 -1.33 -31.56
C TYR A 126 -10.92 -0.57 -30.42
N PHE A 127 -11.09 0.74 -30.42
CA PHE A 127 -10.72 1.63 -29.33
C PHE A 127 -11.99 2.17 -28.68
N SER A 128 -12.11 1.97 -27.36
CA SER A 128 -13.29 2.37 -26.59
C SER A 128 -12.96 3.51 -25.65
N THR A 129 -13.85 4.49 -25.51
CA THR A 129 -13.68 5.59 -24.53
C THR A 129 -13.62 5.06 -23.09
N THR A 130 -12.66 5.55 -22.31
CA THR A 130 -12.38 5.10 -20.93
C THR A 130 -13.25 5.79 -19.88
N THR A 131 -13.75 6.98 -20.19
CA THR A 131 -14.63 7.77 -19.32
C THR A 131 -15.78 8.36 -20.13
N TYR A 132 -16.83 8.77 -19.43
CA TYR A 132 -17.85 9.63 -20.00
C TYR A 132 -17.26 11.02 -20.26
N ALA A 133 -17.66 11.65 -21.36
CA ALA A 133 -17.26 13.02 -21.69
C ALA A 133 -18.41 13.79 -22.33
N GLU A 134 -18.39 15.11 -22.22
CA GLU A 134 -19.44 15.96 -22.79
C GLU A 134 -18.83 17.03 -23.69
N VAL A 135 -19.48 17.27 -24.82
CA VAL A 135 -19.24 18.45 -25.64
C VAL A 135 -20.01 19.59 -25.00
N ALA A 136 -19.29 20.60 -24.50
CA ALA A 136 -19.88 21.76 -23.85
C ALA A 136 -20.80 22.54 -24.80
N VAL A 137 -21.76 23.26 -24.23
CA VAL A 137 -22.68 24.13 -24.99
C VAL A 137 -21.89 25.11 -25.84
N GLY A 138 -22.22 25.21 -27.14
CA GLY A 138 -21.51 26.06 -28.09
C GLY A 138 -20.16 25.53 -28.59
N ALA A 139 -19.60 24.47 -28.00
CA ALA A 139 -18.43 23.78 -28.52
C ALA A 139 -18.85 22.76 -29.60
N THR A 140 -17.91 22.42 -30.49
CA THR A 140 -18.12 21.42 -31.56
C THR A 140 -17.25 20.20 -31.39
N THR A 141 -16.28 20.21 -30.47
CA THR A 141 -15.33 19.11 -30.28
C THR A 141 -15.15 18.78 -28.80
N VAL A 142 -14.81 17.53 -28.54
CA VAL A 142 -14.33 17.06 -27.23
C VAL A 142 -13.27 15.99 -27.43
N GLU A 143 -12.32 15.92 -26.52
CA GLU A 143 -11.26 14.92 -26.51
C GLU A 143 -11.43 13.95 -25.34
N VAL A 144 -11.32 12.66 -25.62
CA VAL A 144 -11.56 11.60 -24.65
C VAL A 144 -10.48 10.53 -24.80
N LEU A 145 -9.95 10.06 -23.68
CA LEU A 145 -9.01 8.94 -23.68
C LEU A 145 -9.74 7.66 -24.10
N ALA A 146 -9.15 6.93 -25.04
CA ALA A 146 -9.63 5.64 -25.51
C ALA A 146 -8.56 4.56 -25.35
N ILE A 147 -9.02 3.35 -25.07
CA ILE A 147 -8.19 2.16 -24.87
C ILE A 147 -8.51 1.11 -25.93
N CYS A 148 -7.49 0.45 -26.44
CA CYS A 148 -7.63 -0.69 -27.35
C CYS A 148 -8.28 -1.88 -26.61
N ASN A 149 -9.29 -2.49 -27.21
CA ASN A 149 -9.98 -3.64 -26.63
C ASN A 149 -9.13 -4.91 -26.63
N GLN A 150 -8.03 -4.94 -27.39
CA GLN A 150 -7.05 -6.01 -27.40
C GLN A 150 -5.76 -5.56 -26.71
N GLN A 151 -5.34 -6.35 -25.71
CA GLN A 151 -4.06 -6.16 -25.03
C GLN A 151 -2.89 -6.56 -25.94
N GLY A 152 -1.70 -6.04 -25.63
CA GLY A 152 -0.48 -6.31 -26.39
C GLY A 152 -0.10 -5.18 -27.35
N VAL A 153 0.90 -5.45 -28.19
CA VAL A 153 1.50 -4.42 -29.06
C VAL A 153 0.66 -4.08 -30.30
N VAL A 154 -0.37 -4.87 -30.60
CA VAL A 154 -1.21 -4.76 -31.81
C VAL A 154 -1.89 -3.39 -31.93
N GLY A 155 -2.21 -2.75 -30.79
CA GLY A 155 -2.85 -1.44 -30.77
C GLY A 155 -1.92 -0.25 -30.89
N ASN A 156 -0.60 -0.44 -31.01
CA ASN A 156 0.37 0.65 -31.08
C ASN A 156 0.60 1.16 -32.50
N GLY A 157 1.07 2.40 -32.61
CA GLY A 157 1.62 2.95 -33.85
C GLY A 157 0.59 3.48 -34.85
N PHE A 158 -0.70 3.55 -34.48
CA PHE A 158 -1.70 4.20 -35.33
C PHE A 158 -1.44 5.71 -35.34
N LEU A 159 -1.11 6.23 -36.52
CA LEU A 159 -0.85 7.65 -36.71
C LEU A 159 -2.11 8.48 -36.47
N VAL A 160 -1.91 9.76 -36.21
CA VAL A 160 -3.00 10.73 -36.01
C VAL A 160 -3.99 10.67 -37.19
N GLY A 161 -5.28 10.55 -36.89
CA GLY A 161 -6.34 10.45 -37.89
C GLY A 161 -6.59 9.06 -38.49
N GLN A 162 -5.82 8.03 -38.13
CA GLN A 162 -6.01 6.67 -38.66
C GLN A 162 -7.14 5.90 -37.98
N ILE A 163 -7.42 6.16 -36.70
CA ILE A 163 -8.55 5.59 -35.96
C ILE A 163 -9.71 6.55 -36.13
N ASN A 164 -10.49 6.39 -37.19
CA ASN A 164 -11.44 7.42 -37.65
C ASN A 164 -12.85 6.94 -38.02
N ARG A 165 -13.14 5.66 -37.83
CA ARG A 165 -14.46 5.09 -38.15
C ARG A 165 -15.22 4.81 -36.88
N ILE A 166 -16.30 5.56 -36.67
CA ILE A 166 -17.22 5.33 -35.54
C ILE A 166 -17.95 4.00 -35.77
N VAL A 167 -17.93 3.14 -34.75
CA VAL A 167 -18.65 1.85 -34.75
C VAL A 167 -20.01 2.01 -34.08
N ASP A 168 -20.06 2.77 -32.99
CA ASP A 168 -21.28 3.06 -32.24
C ASP A 168 -21.73 4.50 -32.55
N PRO A 169 -22.68 4.71 -33.48
CA PRO A 169 -23.10 6.06 -33.89
C PRO A 169 -23.78 6.79 -32.73
N LEU A 170 -23.36 8.03 -32.50
CA LEU A 170 -23.92 8.92 -31.48
C LEU A 170 -24.65 10.09 -32.15
N PRO A 171 -25.74 10.61 -31.54
CA PRO A 171 -26.44 11.77 -32.07
C PRO A 171 -25.52 12.98 -32.25
N PHE A 172 -25.72 13.72 -33.35
CA PHE A 172 -25.00 14.97 -33.68
C PHE A 172 -23.49 14.85 -33.94
N ILE A 173 -22.86 13.72 -33.64
CA ILE A 173 -21.44 13.45 -33.90
C ILE A 173 -21.26 12.98 -35.35
N VAL A 174 -20.43 13.70 -36.11
CA VAL A 174 -20.17 13.43 -37.53
C VAL A 174 -18.87 12.65 -37.73
N SER A 175 -17.86 12.94 -36.92
CA SER A 175 -16.56 12.28 -37.02
C SER A 175 -15.93 12.07 -35.64
N ALA A 176 -15.12 11.03 -35.55
CA ALA A 176 -14.22 10.79 -34.44
C ALA A 176 -12.87 10.45 -35.04
N SER A 177 -11.77 10.97 -34.49
CA SER A 177 -10.43 10.62 -34.93
C SER A 177 -9.42 10.69 -33.80
N ASN A 178 -8.42 9.81 -33.78
CA ASN A 178 -7.32 9.95 -32.83
C ASN A 178 -6.47 11.19 -33.11
N VAL A 179 -6.15 11.96 -32.07
CA VAL A 179 -5.29 13.15 -32.12
C VAL A 179 -3.86 12.87 -31.65
N THR A 180 -3.64 11.73 -31.00
CA THR A 180 -2.32 11.23 -30.60
C THR A 180 -2.03 9.89 -31.28
N ILE A 181 -0.74 9.58 -31.46
CA ILE A 181 -0.33 8.25 -31.91
C ILE A 181 -0.67 7.24 -30.81
N SER A 182 -1.27 6.11 -31.18
CA SER A 182 -1.59 5.08 -30.18
C SER A 182 -0.31 4.45 -29.63
N SER A 183 -0.22 4.30 -28.31
CA SER A 183 0.97 3.77 -27.63
C SER A 183 0.65 3.19 -26.26
N GLY A 184 1.61 2.49 -25.64
CA GLY A 184 1.45 1.93 -24.29
C GLY A 184 0.92 0.50 -24.24
N GLY A 185 0.62 -0.12 -25.39
CA GLY A 185 0.35 -1.56 -25.46
C GLY A 185 1.62 -2.37 -25.33
N ALA A 186 1.62 -3.39 -24.47
CA ALA A 186 2.79 -4.23 -24.21
C ALA A 186 2.36 -5.67 -23.91
N GLU A 187 3.22 -6.62 -24.20
CA GLU A 187 3.02 -8.02 -23.81
C GLU A 187 3.26 -8.22 -22.30
N ARG A 188 2.89 -9.40 -21.78
CA ARG A 188 3.24 -9.81 -20.41
C ARG A 188 4.76 -9.71 -20.22
N GLU A 189 5.18 -9.19 -19.08
CA GLU A 189 6.59 -8.99 -18.74
C GLU A 189 7.38 -10.30 -18.83
N ASP A 190 8.53 -10.25 -19.51
CA ASP A 190 9.42 -11.39 -19.65
C ASP A 190 10.16 -11.71 -18.34
N ASP A 191 10.72 -12.91 -18.25
CA ASP A 191 11.39 -13.39 -17.05
C ASP A 191 12.63 -12.59 -16.67
N GLU A 192 13.38 -12.05 -17.63
CA GLU A 192 14.60 -11.30 -17.31
C GLU A 192 14.28 -9.92 -16.75
N ALA A 193 13.38 -9.18 -17.39
CA ALA A 193 12.88 -7.90 -16.90
C ALA A 193 12.24 -8.05 -15.51
N TYR A 194 11.38 -9.06 -15.35
CA TYR A 194 10.72 -9.32 -14.08
C TYR A 194 11.72 -9.70 -12.98
N ARG A 195 12.71 -10.55 -13.28
CA ARG A 195 13.79 -10.91 -12.35
C ARG A 195 14.58 -9.70 -11.89
N GLN A 196 14.93 -8.79 -12.80
CA GLN A 196 15.61 -7.54 -12.44
C GLN A 196 14.73 -6.67 -11.53
N ARG A 197 13.43 -6.59 -11.82
CA ARG A 197 12.47 -5.82 -11.00
C ARG A 197 12.33 -6.38 -9.59
N ILE A 198 12.19 -7.70 -9.44
CA ILE A 198 12.21 -8.39 -8.14
C ILE A 198 13.52 -8.08 -7.40
N ARG A 199 14.65 -8.12 -8.10
CA ARG A 199 15.96 -7.85 -7.50
C ARG A 199 16.10 -6.41 -6.98
N THR A 200 15.50 -5.44 -7.67
CA THR A 200 15.47 -4.04 -7.23
C THR A 200 14.33 -3.72 -6.27
N ALA A 201 13.35 -4.61 -6.10
CA ALA A 201 12.22 -4.40 -5.21
C ALA A 201 12.63 -4.05 -3.76
N PRO A 202 13.74 -4.57 -3.20
CA PRO A 202 14.23 -4.11 -1.90
C PRO A 202 14.44 -2.59 -1.81
N GLU A 203 14.75 -1.90 -2.92
CA GLU A 203 14.93 -0.45 -2.97
C GLU A 203 13.60 0.32 -2.90
N SER A 204 12.45 -0.32 -3.15
CA SER A 204 11.13 0.33 -3.07
C SER A 204 10.56 0.37 -1.65
N PHE A 205 11.12 -0.41 -0.71
CA PHE A 205 10.82 -0.28 0.71
C PHE A 205 11.47 1.03 1.22
N SER A 206 10.71 2.11 1.08
CA SER A 206 11.10 3.52 1.06
C SER A 206 12.36 3.97 1.82
N VAL A 207 13.22 4.68 1.07
CA VAL A 207 14.41 5.45 1.48
C VAL A 207 14.14 6.98 1.48
N ALA A 208 12.90 7.41 1.21
CA ALA A 208 12.51 8.82 1.03
C ALA A 208 11.84 9.45 2.26
N GLY A 209 11.87 8.78 3.41
CA GLY A 209 11.39 9.31 4.68
C GLY A 209 9.89 9.65 4.71
N PRO A 210 8.98 8.74 4.29
CA PRO A 210 7.55 8.99 4.43
C PRO A 210 7.20 9.16 5.91
N GLU A 211 6.14 9.91 6.20
CA GLU A 211 5.67 10.17 7.56
C GLU A 211 5.63 8.89 8.43
N GLY A 212 5.03 7.83 7.89
CA GLY A 212 4.93 6.54 8.59
C GLY A 212 6.28 5.90 8.96
N ALA A 213 7.36 6.15 8.21
CA ALA A 213 8.68 5.62 8.53
C ALA A 213 9.29 6.30 9.76
N TYR A 214 9.21 7.63 9.83
CA TYR A 214 9.66 8.36 11.02
C TYR A 214 8.81 8.03 12.24
N GLN A 215 7.50 7.83 12.10
CA GLN A 215 6.61 7.38 13.17
C GLN A 215 7.05 6.00 13.70
N TYR A 216 7.34 5.06 12.79
CA TYR A 216 7.84 3.74 13.15
C TYR A 216 9.14 3.83 13.95
N TRP A 217 10.17 4.48 13.39
CA TRP A 217 11.49 4.56 14.01
C TRP A 217 11.46 5.30 15.33
N ALA A 218 10.71 6.40 15.43
CA ALA A 218 10.57 7.15 16.67
C ALA A 218 9.87 6.32 17.78
N LYS A 219 8.89 5.46 17.43
CA LYS A 219 8.27 4.52 18.39
C LYS A 219 9.25 3.47 18.93
N THR A 220 10.31 3.14 18.19
CA THR A 220 11.34 2.20 18.70
C THR A 220 12.21 2.80 19.81
N ALA A 221 12.21 4.12 19.98
CA ALA A 221 13.00 4.80 21.01
C ALA A 221 12.55 4.48 22.44
N SER A 222 11.26 4.25 22.64
CA SER A 222 10.69 3.88 23.94
C SER A 222 9.28 3.31 23.77
N SER A 223 8.96 2.27 24.54
CA SER A 223 7.60 1.72 24.64
C SER A 223 6.61 2.68 25.32
N SER A 224 7.10 3.74 25.97
CA SER A 224 6.25 4.77 26.58
C SER A 224 5.64 5.74 25.57
N ILE A 225 6.11 5.75 24.30
CA ILE A 225 5.58 6.63 23.25
C ILE A 225 4.32 6.00 22.65
N VAL A 226 3.18 6.70 22.76
CA VAL A 226 1.88 6.19 22.32
C VAL A 226 1.40 6.82 21.00
N ASP A 227 1.80 8.07 20.75
CA ASP A 227 1.42 8.82 19.56
C ASP A 227 2.59 9.71 19.09
N ILE A 228 2.65 9.99 17.79
CA ILE A 228 3.74 10.77 17.19
C ILE A 228 3.18 11.59 16.03
N ALA A 229 3.35 12.90 16.09
CA ALA A 229 3.13 13.78 14.95
C ALA A 229 4.45 14.06 14.23
N ILE A 230 4.38 14.18 12.91
CA ILE A 230 5.51 14.57 12.07
C ILE A 230 5.07 15.73 11.22
N GLU A 231 5.91 16.74 11.20
CA GLU A 231 5.67 17.96 10.44
C GLU A 231 6.91 18.27 9.60
N SER A 232 6.71 18.91 8.44
CA SER A 232 7.79 19.48 7.64
C SER A 232 7.63 21.00 7.57
N PRO A 233 8.26 21.74 8.52
CA PRO A 233 8.10 23.20 8.61
C PRO A 233 8.68 23.95 7.40
N ALA A 234 9.70 23.36 6.78
CA ALA A 234 10.36 23.84 5.57
C ALA A 234 10.89 22.66 4.75
N ALA A 235 11.20 22.91 3.47
CA ALA A 235 11.73 21.88 2.59
C ALA A 235 13.04 21.28 3.16
N GLY A 236 13.05 19.97 3.36
CA GLY A 236 14.19 19.25 3.96
C GLY A 236 14.26 19.34 5.48
N GLU A 237 13.31 19.96 6.18
CA GLU A 237 13.21 19.91 7.64
C GLU A 237 12.13 18.91 8.05
N VAL A 238 12.46 18.05 9.02
CA VAL A 238 11.54 17.07 9.60
C VAL A 238 11.50 17.30 11.11
N ARG A 239 10.32 17.59 11.64
CA ARG A 239 10.10 17.76 13.09
C ARG A 239 9.25 16.61 13.61
N ILE A 240 9.83 15.85 14.54
CA ILE A 240 9.20 14.70 15.20
C ILE A 240 8.71 15.13 16.58
N VAL A 241 7.42 14.92 16.85
CA VAL A 241 6.77 15.32 18.09
C VAL A 241 6.15 14.09 18.76
N PRO A 242 6.87 13.42 19.67
CA PRO A 242 6.37 12.25 20.36
C PRO A 242 5.52 12.62 21.59
N LEU A 243 4.44 11.87 21.82
CA LEU A 243 3.58 11.93 22.99
C LEU A 243 3.70 10.64 23.81
N LEU A 244 3.82 10.76 25.13
CA LEU A 244 3.92 9.60 26.01
C LEU A 244 2.56 9.10 26.49
N ALA A 245 2.55 7.88 27.02
CA ALA A 245 1.41 7.30 27.70
C ALA A 245 0.82 8.27 28.74
N ASN A 246 -0.50 8.21 28.92
CA ASN A 246 -1.27 9.13 29.78
C ASN A 246 -1.19 10.61 29.38
N GLY A 247 -0.72 10.93 28.17
CA GLY A 247 -0.59 12.30 27.68
C GLY A 247 0.55 13.09 28.33
N GLU A 248 1.57 12.41 28.86
CA GLU A 248 2.75 13.04 29.42
C GLU A 248 3.67 13.61 28.32
N LEU A 249 4.32 14.73 28.62
CA LEU A 249 5.28 15.34 27.71
C LEU A 249 6.63 14.60 27.82
N PRO A 250 7.33 14.36 26.69
CA PRO A 250 8.61 13.68 26.68
C PRO A 250 9.71 14.51 27.37
N SER A 251 10.57 13.85 28.13
CA SER A 251 11.76 14.47 28.71
C SER A 251 12.86 14.70 27.66
N SER A 252 13.87 15.50 28.01
CA SER A 252 15.05 15.73 27.17
C SER A 252 15.74 14.44 26.73
N GLU A 253 15.77 13.43 27.60
CA GLU A 253 16.43 12.15 27.34
C GLU A 253 15.67 11.32 26.31
N ILE A 254 14.33 11.36 26.35
CA ILE A 254 13.49 10.67 25.36
C ILE A 254 13.60 11.36 24.00
N LEU A 255 13.57 12.69 23.97
CA LEU A 255 13.75 13.46 22.73
C LEU A 255 15.13 13.20 22.11
N ALA A 256 16.18 13.13 22.93
CA ALA A 256 17.53 12.80 22.45
C ALA A 256 17.61 11.39 21.85
N LYS A 257 16.96 10.38 22.46
CA LYS A 257 16.90 9.02 21.91
C LYS A 257 16.13 8.94 20.59
N VAL A 258 14.97 9.61 20.50
CA VAL A 258 14.19 9.69 19.26
C VAL A 258 15.04 10.33 18.16
N LEU A 259 15.72 11.43 18.48
CA LEU A 259 16.62 12.09 17.54
C LEU A 259 17.80 11.20 17.13
N GLU A 260 18.43 10.49 18.07
CA GLU A 260 19.55 9.59 17.79
C GLU A 260 19.16 8.49 16.77
N ILE A 261 18.01 7.84 16.98
CA ILE A 261 17.52 6.77 16.09
C ILE A 261 17.12 7.36 14.73
N CYS A 262 16.25 8.37 14.73
CA CYS A 262 15.71 8.92 13.49
C CYS A 262 16.74 9.69 12.66
N ASN A 263 17.87 10.10 13.25
CA ASN A 263 18.95 10.82 12.56
C ASN A 263 20.09 9.89 12.08
N ASP A 264 19.99 8.56 12.29
CA ASP A 264 20.96 7.58 11.79
C ASP A 264 21.03 7.61 10.26
N LYS A 265 22.24 7.50 9.70
CA LYS A 265 22.48 7.55 8.24
C LYS A 265 21.79 6.45 7.44
N ARG A 266 21.37 5.36 8.10
CA ARG A 266 20.61 4.26 7.49
C ARG A 266 19.10 4.48 7.56
N ILE A 267 18.63 5.43 8.37
CA ILE A 267 17.22 5.71 8.63
C ILE A 267 16.77 7.00 7.93
N ARG A 268 17.52 8.10 8.10
CA ARG A 268 17.15 9.37 7.49
C ARG A 268 17.50 9.44 6.02
N PRO A 269 16.63 9.99 5.16
CA PRO A 269 17.01 10.46 3.83
C PRO A 269 18.16 11.47 3.91
N LEU A 270 18.97 11.50 2.87
CA LEU A 270 20.20 12.31 2.83
C LEU A 270 19.95 13.81 3.00
N THR A 271 18.81 14.30 2.50
CA THR A 271 18.44 15.71 2.49
C THR A 271 17.74 16.18 3.77
N ASP A 272 17.37 15.26 4.66
CA ASP A 272 16.52 15.60 5.80
C ASP A 272 17.34 16.10 6.98
N HIS A 273 16.90 17.24 7.52
CA HIS A 273 17.32 17.81 8.79
C HIS A 273 16.29 17.46 9.86
N VAL A 274 16.55 16.35 10.56
CA VAL A 274 15.63 15.78 11.55
C VAL A 274 15.83 16.50 12.89
N THR A 275 14.71 16.89 13.51
CA THR A 275 14.64 17.47 14.85
C THR A 275 13.56 16.76 15.66
N ALA A 276 13.71 16.71 16.99
CA ALA A 276 12.72 16.19 17.92
C ALA A 276 12.31 17.27 18.92
N ALA A 277 11.01 17.47 19.12
CA ALA A 277 10.48 18.49 20.02
C ALA A 277 9.31 17.95 20.85
N ALA A 278 9.10 18.49 22.06
CA ALA A 278 7.94 18.15 22.87
C ALA A 278 6.65 18.75 22.25
N PRO A 279 5.49 18.10 22.43
CA PRO A 279 4.20 18.67 22.05
C PRO A 279 3.95 20.00 22.77
N SER A 280 3.29 20.93 22.10
CA SER A 280 2.84 22.18 22.73
C SER A 280 1.55 21.92 23.53
N PRO A 281 1.54 22.19 24.85
CA PRO A 281 0.35 21.97 25.66
C PRO A 281 -0.68 23.09 25.46
N GLN A 282 -1.87 22.72 24.98
CA GLN A 282 -3.02 23.62 24.92
C GLN A 282 -3.90 23.42 26.15
N ASN A 283 -3.82 24.36 27.07
CA ASN A 283 -4.55 24.32 28.33
C ASN A 283 -6.03 24.70 28.15
N TYR A 284 -6.94 23.95 28.77
CA TYR A 284 -8.37 24.27 28.81
C TYR A 284 -8.97 24.02 30.20
N THR A 285 -10.10 24.68 30.47
CA THR A 285 -10.88 24.45 31.70
C THR A 285 -12.11 23.62 31.37
N LEU A 286 -12.49 22.76 32.30
CA LEU A 286 -13.72 21.97 32.22
C LEU A 286 -14.63 22.40 33.38
N ASP A 287 -15.78 22.97 33.04
CA ASP A 287 -16.83 23.36 33.98
C ASP A 287 -18.19 22.94 33.43
N ILE A 288 -18.78 21.94 34.09
CA ILE A 288 -20.07 21.38 33.72
C ILE A 288 -21.03 21.37 34.91
N THR A 289 -22.30 21.61 34.61
CA THR A 289 -23.41 21.35 35.53
C THR A 289 -24.31 20.28 34.93
N TYR A 290 -24.70 19.29 35.73
CA TYR A 290 -25.57 18.21 35.28
C TYR A 290 -26.76 18.00 36.21
N TRP A 291 -27.85 17.48 35.66
CA TRP A 291 -29.08 17.15 36.36
C TRP A 291 -29.42 15.68 36.18
N ILE A 292 -30.06 15.10 37.20
CA ILE A 292 -30.51 13.72 37.20
C ILE A 292 -32.04 13.71 37.16
N ASP A 293 -32.62 12.75 36.45
CA ASP A 293 -34.07 12.56 36.45
C ASP A 293 -34.60 12.28 37.86
N GLN A 294 -35.65 12.98 38.27
CA GLN A 294 -36.37 12.80 39.53
C GLN A 294 -36.79 11.33 39.75
N GLU A 295 -37.14 10.58 38.69
CA GLU A 295 -37.52 9.17 38.81
C GLU A 295 -36.36 8.27 39.26
N ARG A 296 -35.12 8.72 39.06
CA ARG A 296 -33.89 7.98 39.40
C ARG A 296 -33.22 8.45 40.70
N ILE A 297 -33.98 9.12 41.58
CA ILE A 297 -33.47 9.67 42.84
C ILE A 297 -32.77 8.63 43.73
N VAL A 298 -33.22 7.37 43.71
CA VAL A 298 -32.64 6.27 44.49
C VAL A 298 -31.25 5.88 43.98
N GLU A 299 -30.98 6.10 42.70
CA GLU A 299 -29.69 5.82 42.04
C GLU A 299 -28.73 7.01 42.07
N ALA A 300 -29.14 8.16 42.63
CA ALA A 300 -28.44 9.43 42.48
C ALA A 300 -26.95 9.34 42.85
N THR A 301 -26.59 8.74 43.98
CA THR A 301 -25.19 8.60 44.41
C THR A 301 -24.35 7.77 43.43
N ALA A 302 -24.93 6.72 42.85
CA ALA A 302 -24.24 5.89 41.86
C ALA A 302 -24.04 6.66 40.54
N ILE A 303 -25.06 7.40 40.09
CA ILE A 303 -25.00 8.23 38.88
C ILE A 303 -23.99 9.35 39.04
N GLN A 304 -23.96 10.05 40.19
CA GLN A 304 -22.97 11.11 40.45
C GLN A 304 -21.55 10.56 40.36
N THR A 305 -21.28 9.38 40.93
CA THR A 305 -19.98 8.69 40.84
C THR A 305 -19.64 8.32 39.40
N ALA A 306 -20.61 7.77 38.65
CA ALA A 306 -20.43 7.39 37.25
C ALA A 306 -20.10 8.60 36.37
N ILE A 307 -20.75 9.75 36.61
CA ILE A 307 -20.50 11.00 35.88
C ILE A 307 -19.09 11.52 36.20
N THR A 308 -18.67 11.55 37.46
CA THR A 308 -17.30 11.96 37.82
C THR A 308 -16.24 11.07 37.13
N ASN A 309 -16.49 9.76 37.06
CA ASN A 309 -15.61 8.83 36.34
C ASN A 309 -15.61 9.10 34.83
N ALA A 310 -16.77 9.30 34.22
CA ALA A 310 -16.89 9.60 32.79
C ALA A 310 -16.17 10.91 32.41
N VAL A 311 -16.21 11.92 33.27
CA VAL A 311 -15.46 13.17 33.08
C VAL A 311 -13.96 12.94 33.21
N SER A 312 -13.52 12.14 34.18
CA SER A 312 -12.10 11.79 34.34
C SER A 312 -11.58 10.96 33.15
N GLU A 313 -12.39 10.03 32.63
CA GLU A 313 -12.10 9.29 31.40
C GLU A 313 -12.05 10.19 30.18
N TYR A 314 -12.93 11.21 30.09
CA TYR A 314 -12.84 12.22 29.04
C TYR A 314 -11.52 12.99 29.11
N VAL A 315 -11.11 13.43 30.30
CA VAL A 315 -9.84 14.16 30.49
C VAL A 315 -8.64 13.30 30.07
N SER A 316 -8.61 12.02 30.48
CA SER A 316 -7.55 11.08 30.07
C SER A 316 -7.57 10.80 28.57
N TRP A 317 -8.75 10.50 28.02
CA TRP A 317 -8.92 10.30 26.59
C TRP A 317 -8.48 11.52 25.79
N GLN A 318 -8.84 12.74 26.20
CA GLN A 318 -8.52 13.96 25.47
C GLN A 318 -7.00 14.15 25.29
N LYS A 319 -6.20 13.85 26.31
CA LYS A 319 -4.74 14.03 26.28
C LYS A 319 -3.94 12.85 25.72
N GLU A 320 -4.59 11.75 25.34
CA GLU A 320 -3.91 10.55 24.81
C GLU A 320 -3.52 10.64 23.32
N ARG A 321 -3.95 11.69 22.60
CA ARG A 321 -3.59 11.89 21.19
C ARG A 321 -3.25 13.34 20.88
N LEU A 322 -2.34 13.52 19.94
CA LEU A 322 -2.01 14.82 19.36
C LEU A 322 -3.09 15.28 18.37
N GLY A 323 -3.27 16.59 18.21
CA GLY A 323 -4.22 17.17 17.25
C GLY A 323 -5.71 16.89 17.55
N ARG A 324 -6.01 16.27 18.69
CA ARG A 324 -7.40 15.97 19.06
C ARG A 324 -8.12 17.24 19.47
N ALA A 325 -9.09 17.66 18.65
CA ALA A 325 -9.95 18.81 18.94
C ALA A 325 -10.65 18.65 20.30
N ILE A 326 -10.79 19.75 21.04
CA ILE A 326 -11.57 19.80 22.27
C ILE A 326 -13.04 19.86 21.85
N ASN A 327 -13.77 18.77 22.07
CA ASN A 327 -15.16 18.65 21.63
C ASN A 327 -16.11 18.51 22.83
N PRO A 328 -16.93 19.53 23.14
CA PRO A 328 -17.92 19.49 24.22
C PRO A 328 -19.01 18.42 24.01
N SER A 329 -19.35 18.11 22.75
CA SER A 329 -20.37 17.11 22.44
C SER A 329 -19.98 15.71 22.90
N GLU A 330 -18.69 15.37 22.86
CA GLU A 330 -18.19 14.08 23.37
C GLU A 330 -18.26 14.01 24.90
N LEU A 331 -18.00 15.13 25.59
CA LEU A 331 -18.15 15.24 27.04
C LEU A 331 -19.62 15.07 27.45
N ILE A 332 -20.53 15.77 26.78
CA ILE A 332 -21.98 15.63 26.98
C ILE A 332 -22.42 14.18 26.76
N ARG A 333 -22.00 13.56 25.65
CA ARG A 333 -22.32 12.17 25.32
C ARG A 333 -21.92 11.21 26.44
N ARG A 334 -20.70 11.33 26.97
CA ARG A 334 -20.20 10.48 28.05
C ARG A 334 -20.97 10.68 29.35
N ALA A 335 -21.24 11.93 29.72
CA ALA A 335 -22.01 12.25 30.93
C ALA A 335 -23.47 11.77 30.83
N MET A 336 -24.11 11.86 29.66
CA MET A 336 -25.45 11.32 29.44
C MET A 336 -25.48 9.79 29.51
N ILE A 337 -24.49 9.10 28.91
CA ILE A 337 -24.36 7.63 29.03
C ILE A 337 -24.18 7.21 30.50
N ALA A 338 -23.46 8.01 31.29
CA ALA A 338 -23.28 7.79 32.72
C ALA A 338 -24.54 8.04 33.57
N GLY A 339 -25.61 8.58 32.96
CA GLY A 339 -26.93 8.69 33.57
C GLY A 339 -27.43 10.12 33.81
N ALA A 340 -26.73 11.15 33.32
CA ALA A 340 -27.25 12.51 33.34
C ALA A 340 -28.48 12.65 32.42
N LEU A 341 -29.52 13.34 32.88
CA LEU A 341 -30.67 13.73 32.06
C LEU A 341 -30.30 14.91 31.15
N ARG A 342 -29.67 15.92 31.75
CA ARG A 342 -29.25 17.16 31.09
C ARG A 342 -27.86 17.55 31.56
N VAL A 343 -27.05 18.08 30.66
CA VAL A 343 -25.69 18.54 30.94
C VAL A 343 -25.49 19.89 30.27
N ASP A 344 -25.23 20.91 31.07
CA ASP A 344 -24.82 22.22 30.61
C ASP A 344 -23.30 22.33 30.72
N VAL A 345 -22.65 22.55 29.58
CA VAL A 345 -21.20 22.75 29.50
C VAL A 345 -20.93 24.25 29.43
N THR A 346 -20.36 24.82 30.50
CA THR A 346 -19.91 26.21 30.52
C THR A 346 -18.54 26.32 29.86
N SER A 347 -17.66 25.36 30.13
CA SER A 347 -16.41 25.14 29.40
C SER A 347 -16.07 23.64 29.37
N PRO A 348 -15.35 23.15 28.34
CA PRO A 348 -14.78 23.88 27.22
C PRO A 348 -15.79 24.20 26.10
N VAL A 349 -15.41 25.09 25.19
CA VAL A 349 -16.07 25.29 23.89
C VAL A 349 -15.31 24.52 22.79
N TYR A 350 -15.98 24.23 21.67
CA TYR A 350 -15.33 23.53 20.57
C TYR A 350 -14.09 24.30 20.10
N THR A 351 -12.94 23.65 20.19
CA THR A 351 -11.65 24.25 19.85
C THR A 351 -10.83 23.24 19.05
N THR A 352 -10.41 23.63 17.84
CA THR A 352 -9.47 22.84 17.03
C THR A 352 -8.07 22.93 17.62
N ILE A 353 -7.35 21.81 17.63
CA ILE A 353 -6.00 21.68 18.18
C ILE A 353 -5.05 21.33 17.04
N GLY A 354 -3.87 21.95 16.99
CA GLY A 354 -2.87 21.68 15.95
C GLY A 354 -2.29 20.27 16.05
N GLU A 355 -1.80 19.72 14.93
CA GLU A 355 -1.31 18.34 14.85
C GLU A 355 -0.14 18.04 15.80
N THR A 356 0.64 19.06 16.20
CA THR A 356 1.76 18.96 17.15
C THR A 356 1.40 19.40 18.57
N GLU A 357 0.13 19.66 18.83
CA GLU A 357 -0.39 20.16 20.11
C GLU A 357 -1.17 19.06 20.85
N VAL A 358 -1.16 19.14 22.19
CA VAL A 358 -1.93 18.25 23.07
C VAL A 358 -2.82 19.06 24.01
N ALA A 359 -4.10 18.70 24.11
CA ALA A 359 -5.03 19.39 24.98
C ALA A 359 -4.94 18.87 26.43
N ILE A 360 -4.67 19.77 27.38
CA ILE A 360 -4.50 19.44 28.81
C ILE A 360 -5.52 20.21 29.65
N ALA A 361 -6.29 19.49 30.47
CA ALA A 361 -7.22 20.12 31.40
C ALA A 361 -6.46 20.78 32.56
N SER A 362 -6.62 22.10 32.74
CA SER A 362 -6.02 22.85 33.84
C SER A 362 -6.85 22.79 35.13
N SER A 363 -8.17 22.73 34.98
CA SER A 363 -9.11 22.55 36.09
C SER A 363 -10.32 21.77 35.62
N THR A 364 -10.92 21.03 36.55
CA THR A 364 -12.10 20.19 36.30
C THR A 364 -13.10 20.42 37.43
N THR A 365 -14.20 21.09 37.10
CA THR A 365 -15.31 21.37 37.99
C THR A 365 -16.55 20.63 37.48
N VAL A 366 -17.14 19.80 38.34
CA VAL A 366 -18.31 18.98 38.01
C VAL A 366 -19.36 19.25 39.07
N THR A 367 -20.41 19.97 38.69
CA THR A 367 -21.44 20.47 39.62
C THR A 367 -22.75 19.69 39.44
N PHE A 368 -23.29 19.17 40.53
CA PHE A 368 -24.64 18.60 40.53
C PHE A 368 -25.68 19.72 40.67
N GLY A 369 -26.48 19.93 39.63
CA GLY A 369 -27.50 20.98 39.54
C GLY A 369 -28.84 20.63 40.21
N GLY A 370 -29.02 19.38 40.66
CA GLY A 370 -30.25 18.90 41.29
C GLY A 370 -31.03 17.91 40.44
N PHE A 371 -32.27 17.67 40.82
CA PHE A 371 -33.19 16.78 40.10
C PHE A 371 -34.14 17.57 39.21
N GLU A 372 -34.43 17.04 38.03
CA GLU A 372 -35.38 17.61 37.06
C GLU A 372 -36.31 16.50 36.55
N HIS A 373 -37.51 16.86 36.08
CA HIS A 373 -38.40 15.95 35.36
C HIS A 373 -38.05 15.97 33.87
N ALA A 374 -38.00 14.79 33.24
CA ALA A 374 -37.73 14.63 31.81
C ALA A 374 -38.79 15.27 30.89
#